data_AF-X1HBR4-F1
#
_entry.id   AF-X1HBR4-F1
#
_cell.length_a   1.000
_cell.length_b   1.000
_cell.length_c   1.000
_cell.angle_alpha   90.00
_cell.angle_beta   90.00
_cell.angle_gamma   90.00
#
_symmetry.space_group_name_H-M   'P 1'
#
loop_
_entity.id
_entity.type
_entity.pdbx_description
1 polymer ?
#
loop_
_entity_poly.entity_id
_entity_poly.type
_entity_poly.pdbx_seq_one_letter_code
_entity_poly.pdbx_strand_id
1 'polypeptide(L)'
;WQKTGRDLAFGKGLFTLSDRKDRKLCLGPTHEEVITELVRHNVQSYRDLPLLLYQIQTKFRDEPRPRAGLIRVREFTMKDLYSFDTDENGLNQSYDKMLQAYQNIYTRCGLPTLLVEADSGAIGGKESHEFMIITESGEDEIIYCDNCRYAANVDKAESIKGKIEPEEPLPLEEVATPGVGTIEQVSDFLKVPKSHTLKAVFYIADGKLVFVVIRGDIEVNEVKLKNALGCVELRLATEAEVIEAGIVAGSASAIGIKGIKIIA
;
A
#
# COMPACT_ATOMS: atom_id res chain seq x y z
N TRP A 1 -9.03 -3.60 17.43
CA TRP A 1 -9.71 -2.48 16.78
C TRP A 1 -9.32 -1.17 17.44
N GLN A 2 -10.00 -0.65 18.46
CA GLN A 2 -9.61 0.65 19.06
C GLN A 2 -8.19 0.67 19.67
N LYS A 3 -7.84 -0.34 20.48
CA LYS A 3 -6.49 -0.46 21.08
C LYS A 3 -5.36 -0.48 20.03
N THR A 4 -5.66 -1.01 18.84
CA THR A 4 -4.70 -1.13 17.73
C THR A 4 -4.80 0.01 16.72
N GLY A 5 -5.75 0.94 16.88
CA GLY A 5 -6.05 1.99 15.91
C GLY A 5 -6.63 1.50 14.57
N ARG A 6 -6.83 0.19 14.40
CA ARG A 6 -7.27 -0.40 13.13
C ARG A 6 -8.74 -0.17 12.83
N ASP A 7 -9.54 0.29 13.80
CA ASP A 7 -10.89 0.77 13.53
C ASP A 7 -10.88 2.03 12.64
N LEU A 8 -9.91 2.92 12.83
CA LEU A 8 -9.71 4.08 11.96
C LEU A 8 -9.05 3.67 10.64
N ALA A 9 -8.00 2.84 10.70
CA ALA A 9 -7.26 2.43 9.50
C ALA A 9 -8.11 1.64 8.49
N PHE A 10 -9.05 0.81 8.94
CA PHE A 10 -10.01 0.13 8.05
C PHE A 10 -11.13 1.06 7.57
N GLY A 11 -11.41 2.15 8.28
CA GLY A 11 -12.41 3.15 7.94
C GLY A 11 -13.75 2.53 7.53
N LYS A 12 -14.23 2.88 6.34
CA LYS A 12 -15.52 2.42 5.79
C LYS A 12 -15.56 0.93 5.44
N GLY A 13 -14.42 0.24 5.36
CA GLY A 13 -14.37 -1.19 5.08
C GLY A 13 -14.74 -2.08 6.28
N LEU A 14 -14.79 -1.50 7.50
CA LEU A 14 -15.14 -2.22 8.72
C LEU A 14 -16.64 -2.10 9.00
N PHE A 15 -17.36 -3.23 8.93
CA PHE A 15 -18.73 -3.29 9.42
C PHE A 15 -18.77 -3.03 10.93
N THR A 16 -19.55 -2.02 11.34
CA THR A 16 -19.80 -1.72 12.75
C THR A 16 -21.29 -1.81 13.05
N LEU A 17 -21.61 -2.26 14.27
CA LEU A 17 -22.97 -2.36 14.77
C LEU A 17 -23.03 -1.99 16.25
N SER A 18 -24.20 -1.57 16.71
CA SER A 18 -24.50 -1.38 18.12
C SER A 18 -25.44 -2.48 18.59
N ASP A 19 -25.12 -3.13 19.71
CA ASP A 19 -26.04 -4.11 20.30
C ASP A 19 -27.14 -3.43 21.13
N ARG A 20 -28.08 -4.23 21.67
CA ARG A 20 -29.19 -3.76 22.52
C ARG A 20 -28.77 -3.04 23.82
N LYS A 21 -27.48 -3.03 24.16
CA LYS A 21 -26.91 -2.35 25.32
C LYS A 21 -26.00 -1.19 24.88
N ASP A 22 -26.15 -0.72 23.64
CA ASP A 22 -25.36 0.34 23.02
C ASP A 22 -23.85 0.06 22.99
N ARG A 23 -23.46 -1.23 23.04
CA ARG A 23 -22.04 -1.60 22.86
C ARG A 23 -21.70 -1.56 21.38
N LYS A 24 -20.66 -0.80 21.04
CA LYS A 24 -20.10 -0.76 19.69
C LYS A 24 -19.31 -2.04 19.42
N LEU A 25 -19.72 -2.76 18.40
CA LEU A 25 -19.12 -4.01 17.94
C LEU A 25 -18.75 -3.88 16.46
N CYS A 26 -17.96 -4.82 15.96
CA CYS A 26 -17.66 -4.96 14.54
C CYS A 26 -17.77 -6.42 14.12
N LEU A 27 -18.09 -6.64 12.85
CA LEU A 27 -17.93 -7.96 12.22
C LEU A 27 -16.49 -8.08 11.76
N GLY A 28 -15.81 -9.17 12.13
CA GLY A 28 -14.37 -9.31 11.92
C GLY A 28 -13.98 -9.41 10.43
N PRO A 29 -13.22 -8.45 9.87
CA PRO A 29 -12.64 -8.57 8.53
C PRO A 29 -11.36 -9.44 8.53
N THR A 30 -10.79 -9.65 9.73
CA THR A 30 -9.61 -10.44 10.10
C THR A 30 -9.57 -10.50 11.65
N HIS A 31 -8.61 -11.20 12.26
CA HIS A 31 -8.58 -11.52 13.70
C HIS A 31 -7.25 -11.28 14.42
N GLU A 32 -6.34 -10.44 13.92
CA GLU A 32 -5.07 -10.15 14.62
C GLU A 32 -5.34 -9.70 16.07
N GLU A 33 -6.31 -8.83 16.33
CA GLU A 33 -6.56 -8.36 17.69
C GLU A 33 -7.18 -9.41 18.61
N VAL A 34 -8.06 -10.24 18.06
CA VAL A 34 -8.76 -11.27 18.83
C VAL A 34 -7.76 -12.35 19.24
N ILE A 35 -6.92 -12.79 18.31
CA ILE A 35 -5.94 -13.85 18.57
C ILE A 35 -4.79 -13.34 19.44
N THR A 36 -4.33 -12.09 19.25
CA THR A 36 -3.34 -11.48 20.14
C THR A 36 -3.86 -11.35 21.56
N GLU A 37 -5.12 -10.93 21.77
CA GLU A 37 -5.70 -10.86 23.10
C GLU A 37 -5.85 -12.26 23.72
N LEU A 38 -6.24 -13.27 22.94
CA LEU A 38 -6.32 -14.66 23.42
C LEU A 38 -4.94 -15.16 23.88
N VAL A 39 -3.91 -15.02 23.03
CA VAL A 39 -2.55 -15.45 23.35
C VAL A 39 -2.01 -14.70 24.57
N ARG A 40 -2.26 -13.40 24.69
CA ARG A 40 -1.86 -12.60 25.86
C ARG A 40 -2.40 -13.17 27.18
N HIS A 41 -3.61 -13.74 27.20
CA HIS A 41 -4.19 -14.31 28.40
C HIS A 41 -3.69 -15.74 28.68
N ASN A 42 -3.33 -16.49 27.65
CA ASN A 42 -3.08 -17.93 27.76
C ASN A 42 -1.59 -18.32 27.71
N VAL A 43 -0.72 -17.52 27.08
CA VAL A 43 0.72 -17.75 27.02
C VAL A 43 1.39 -16.96 28.14
N GLN A 44 2.10 -17.68 29.03
CA GLN A 44 2.72 -17.10 30.23
C GLN A 44 4.24 -17.24 30.22
N SER A 45 4.79 -18.05 29.31
CA SER A 45 6.22 -18.31 29.21
C SER A 45 6.68 -18.42 27.76
N TYR A 46 7.93 -18.04 27.50
CA TYR A 46 8.60 -18.31 26.23
C TYR A 46 8.62 -19.80 25.88
N ARG A 47 8.47 -20.69 26.87
CA ARG A 47 8.40 -22.15 26.68
C ARG A 47 7.08 -22.62 26.06
N ASP A 48 6.05 -21.80 26.08
CA ASP A 48 4.76 -22.08 25.44
C ASP A 48 4.80 -21.77 23.93
N LEU A 49 5.91 -21.17 23.44
CA LEU A 49 6.13 -20.75 22.06
C LEU A 49 7.14 -21.67 21.36
N PRO A 50 7.07 -21.82 20.02
CA PRO A 50 6.16 -21.12 19.11
C PRO A 50 4.74 -21.73 19.06
N LEU A 51 3.76 -20.89 18.74
CA LEU A 51 2.39 -21.31 18.45
C LEU A 51 2.02 -20.96 17.02
N LEU A 52 1.30 -21.85 16.34
CA LEU A 52 0.69 -21.60 15.03
C LEU A 52 -0.81 -21.89 15.13
N LEU A 53 -1.60 -20.83 15.30
CA LEU A 53 -3.04 -20.93 15.54
C LEU A 53 -3.79 -20.51 14.28
N TYR A 54 -4.74 -21.31 13.82
CA TYR A 54 -5.53 -20.96 12.64
C TYR A 54 -7.00 -21.29 12.80
N GLN A 55 -7.81 -20.68 11.95
CA GLN A 55 -9.22 -20.99 11.79
C GLN A 55 -9.62 -20.95 10.32
N ILE A 56 -10.77 -21.54 10.01
CA ILE A 56 -11.48 -21.35 8.74
C ILE A 56 -12.83 -20.76 9.13
N GLN A 57 -13.03 -19.48 8.87
CA GLN A 57 -14.15 -18.74 9.43
C GLN A 57 -14.59 -17.62 8.48
N THR A 58 -15.89 -17.30 8.52
CA THR A 58 -16.54 -16.26 7.70
C THR A 58 -16.13 -14.85 8.14
N LYS A 59 -15.57 -14.10 7.20
CA LYS A 59 -15.13 -12.72 7.35
C LYS A 59 -16.11 -11.76 6.71
N PHE A 60 -16.09 -10.53 7.18
CA PHE A 60 -16.94 -9.45 6.68
C PHE A 60 -16.10 -8.22 6.34
N ARG A 61 -16.18 -7.74 5.09
CA ARG A 61 -15.56 -6.49 4.64
C ARG A 61 -16.61 -5.70 3.88
N ASP A 62 -16.84 -4.44 4.24
CA ASP A 62 -17.83 -3.61 3.54
C ASP A 62 -17.25 -3.10 2.22
N GLU A 63 -17.10 -4.03 1.28
CA GLU A 63 -16.57 -3.78 -0.04
C GLU A 63 -17.49 -2.82 -0.80
N PRO A 64 -17.00 -1.63 -1.21
CA PRO A 64 -17.82 -0.65 -1.92
C PRO A 64 -18.35 -1.18 -3.24
N ARG A 65 -17.59 -2.03 -3.95
CA ARG A 65 -17.97 -2.58 -5.25
C ARG A 65 -17.77 -4.10 -5.33
N PRO A 66 -18.69 -4.91 -4.75
CA PRO A 66 -18.66 -6.36 -4.90
C PRO A 66 -18.82 -6.75 -6.37
N ARG A 67 -17.97 -7.64 -6.87
CA ARG A 67 -17.89 -8.01 -8.30
C ARG A 67 -17.26 -9.39 -8.48
N ALA A 68 -17.37 -9.93 -9.70
CA ALA A 68 -16.74 -11.20 -10.10
C ALA A 68 -17.13 -12.42 -9.23
N GLY A 69 -18.39 -12.48 -8.77
CA GLY A 69 -18.89 -13.62 -8.00
C GLY A 69 -18.13 -13.76 -6.68
N LEU A 70 -17.60 -14.96 -6.40
CA LEU A 70 -16.90 -15.27 -5.15
C LEU A 70 -15.54 -14.58 -4.99
N ILE A 71 -15.01 -13.95 -6.04
CA ILE A 71 -13.70 -13.29 -6.01
C ILE A 71 -13.70 -12.06 -5.11
N ARG A 72 -14.78 -11.25 -5.14
CA ARG A 72 -14.86 -10.00 -4.37
C ARG A 72 -16.27 -9.76 -3.84
N VAL A 73 -16.50 -10.18 -2.60
CA VAL A 73 -17.79 -10.11 -1.88
C VAL A 73 -17.63 -9.48 -0.51
N ARG A 74 -18.75 -9.14 0.13
CA ARG A 74 -18.76 -8.57 1.50
C ARG A 74 -18.68 -9.61 2.61
N GLU A 75 -19.12 -10.83 2.33
CA GLU A 75 -19.08 -11.98 3.24
C GLU A 75 -18.38 -13.13 2.54
N PHE A 76 -17.27 -13.63 3.09
CA PHE A 76 -16.46 -14.67 2.47
C PHE A 76 -15.80 -15.58 3.50
N THR A 77 -15.50 -16.82 3.13
CA THR A 77 -14.74 -17.75 3.97
C THR A 77 -13.25 -17.48 3.81
N MET A 78 -12.55 -17.33 4.93
CA MET A 78 -11.09 -17.17 4.94
C MET A 78 -10.46 -18.16 5.91
N LYS A 79 -9.34 -18.74 5.48
CA LYS A 79 -8.38 -19.35 6.38
C LYS A 79 -7.36 -18.30 6.79
N ASP A 80 -7.33 -17.98 8.08
CA ASP A 80 -6.38 -17.07 8.72
C ASP A 80 -5.56 -17.85 9.75
N LEU A 81 -4.23 -17.69 9.72
CA LEU A 81 -3.29 -18.27 10.68
C LEU A 81 -2.41 -17.17 11.24
N TYR A 82 -2.15 -17.27 12.54
CA TYR A 82 -1.32 -16.35 13.30
C TYR A 82 -0.26 -17.16 14.03
N SER A 83 1.02 -16.88 13.74
CA SER A 83 2.13 -17.44 14.50
C SER A 83 2.54 -16.50 15.62
N PHE A 84 2.98 -17.08 16.74
CA PHE A 84 3.57 -16.36 17.86
C PHE A 84 4.90 -17.03 18.16
N ASP A 85 5.97 -16.25 18.04
CA ASP A 85 7.35 -16.74 18.08
C ASP A 85 8.15 -15.93 19.10
N THR A 86 9.22 -16.51 19.65
CA THR A 86 10.03 -15.85 20.69
C THR A 86 10.94 -14.75 20.16
N ASP A 87 11.33 -14.86 18.89
CA ASP A 87 12.29 -13.99 18.22
C ASP A 87 12.08 -14.02 16.70
N GLU A 88 12.81 -13.16 15.98
CA GLU A 88 12.73 -13.05 14.51
C GLU A 88 13.16 -14.35 13.79
N ASN A 89 14.06 -15.15 14.36
CA ASN A 89 14.45 -16.43 13.74
C ASN A 89 13.31 -17.47 13.83
N GLY A 90 12.57 -17.47 14.94
CA GLY A 90 11.35 -18.26 15.09
C GLY A 90 10.28 -17.83 14.10
N LEU A 91 10.06 -16.51 13.97
CA LEU A 91 9.15 -15.93 12.99
C LEU A 91 9.49 -16.39 11.56
N ASN A 92 10.76 -16.29 11.14
CA ASN A 92 11.19 -16.69 9.80
C ASN A 92 10.92 -18.18 9.55
N GLN A 93 11.18 -19.04 10.54
CA GLN A 93 10.86 -20.48 10.43
C GLN A 93 9.35 -20.74 10.32
N SER A 94 8.54 -20.02 11.10
CA SER A 94 7.08 -20.11 11.03
C SER A 94 6.55 -19.60 9.68
N TYR A 95 7.16 -18.54 9.15
CA TYR A 95 6.86 -17.97 7.84
C TYR A 95 7.17 -18.95 6.70
N ASP A 96 8.36 -19.54 6.69
CA ASP A 96 8.78 -20.54 5.68
C ASP A 96 7.87 -21.77 5.69
N LYS A 97 7.47 -22.23 6.89
CA LYS A 97 6.47 -23.30 7.02
C LYS A 97 5.15 -22.94 6.35
N MET A 98 4.71 -21.68 6.49
CA MET A 98 3.48 -21.21 5.84
C MET A 98 3.64 -21.08 4.33
N LEU A 99 4.75 -20.54 3.83
CA LEU A 99 5.04 -20.51 2.40
C LEU A 99 4.93 -21.91 1.78
N GLN A 100 5.61 -22.90 2.38
CA GLN A 100 5.58 -24.27 1.89
C GLN A 100 4.17 -24.89 2.00
N ALA A 101 3.45 -24.63 3.10
CA ALA A 101 2.10 -25.16 3.29
C ALA A 101 1.11 -24.61 2.25
N TYR A 102 1.17 -23.30 1.96
CA TYR A 102 0.32 -22.67 0.95
C TYR A 102 0.68 -23.17 -0.46
N GLN A 103 1.97 -23.27 -0.79
CA GLN A 103 2.40 -23.88 -2.06
C GLN A 103 1.88 -25.31 -2.23
N ASN A 104 1.91 -26.12 -1.17
CA ASN A 104 1.36 -27.48 -1.20
C ASN A 104 -0.17 -27.49 -1.37
N ILE A 105 -0.89 -26.57 -0.71
CA ILE A 105 -2.35 -26.44 -0.83
C ILE A 105 -2.71 -26.10 -2.27
N TYR A 106 -2.11 -25.05 -2.84
CA TYR A 106 -2.41 -24.61 -4.20
C TYR A 106 -2.03 -25.66 -5.25
N THR A 107 -0.88 -26.33 -5.06
CA THR A 107 -0.47 -27.46 -5.92
C THR A 107 -1.49 -28.59 -5.88
N ARG A 108 -1.99 -28.97 -4.70
CA ARG A 108 -3.04 -30.01 -4.55
C ARG A 108 -4.39 -29.59 -5.14
N CYS A 109 -4.67 -28.29 -5.16
CA CYS A 109 -5.84 -27.72 -5.83
C CYS A 109 -5.66 -27.59 -7.36
N GLY A 110 -4.47 -27.90 -7.90
CA GLY A 110 -4.18 -27.75 -9.33
C GLY A 110 -4.09 -26.29 -9.79
N LEU A 111 -3.76 -25.36 -8.89
CA LEU A 111 -3.72 -23.93 -9.16
C LEU A 111 -2.27 -23.48 -9.48
N PRO A 112 -2.02 -22.86 -10.65
CA PRO A 112 -0.69 -22.39 -11.04
C PRO A 112 -0.37 -21.04 -10.39
N THR A 113 -0.13 -21.06 -9.07
CA THR A 113 0.15 -19.84 -8.31
C THR A 113 1.60 -19.37 -8.46
N LEU A 114 1.79 -18.06 -8.57
CA LEU A 114 3.06 -17.35 -8.50
C LEU A 114 3.18 -16.68 -7.13
N LEU A 115 4.32 -16.85 -6.45
CA LEU A 115 4.63 -16.11 -5.23
C LEU A 115 5.17 -14.74 -5.61
N VAL A 116 4.57 -13.66 -5.11
CA VAL A 116 4.98 -12.29 -5.41
C VAL A 116 5.20 -11.51 -4.12
N GLU A 117 6.22 -10.65 -4.08
CA GLU A 117 6.41 -9.69 -2.99
C GLU A 117 5.27 -8.67 -2.96
N ALA A 118 4.79 -8.33 -1.77
CA ALA A 118 3.63 -7.46 -1.61
C ALA A 118 3.83 -6.41 -0.51
N ASP A 119 2.94 -5.42 -0.50
CA ASP A 119 2.83 -4.49 0.62
C ASP A 119 2.14 -5.19 1.81
N SER A 120 2.49 -4.82 3.04
CA SER A 120 1.83 -5.37 4.24
C SER A 120 0.51 -4.66 4.56
N GLY A 121 0.23 -3.53 3.90
CA GLY A 121 -1.00 -2.76 4.03
C GLY A 121 -1.33 -2.36 5.46
N ALA A 122 -2.63 -2.28 5.75
CA ALA A 122 -3.16 -1.94 7.07
C ALA A 122 -3.01 -3.05 8.12
N ILE A 123 -2.53 -4.24 7.73
CA ILE A 123 -2.15 -5.29 8.68
C ILE A 123 -0.81 -4.94 9.34
N GLY A 124 0.07 -4.26 8.60
CA GLY A 124 1.43 -3.95 9.03
C GLY A 124 2.35 -5.17 8.96
N GLY A 125 3.65 -4.95 8.95
CA GLY A 125 4.65 -6.01 8.75
C GLY A 125 5.87 -5.49 8.00
N LYS A 126 6.94 -6.31 7.96
CA LYS A 126 8.16 -6.02 7.18
C LYS A 126 8.12 -6.76 5.84
N GLU A 127 7.93 -8.07 5.90
CA GLU A 127 7.92 -8.97 4.76
C GLU A 127 6.50 -9.49 4.51
N SER A 128 6.07 -9.41 3.24
CA SER A 128 4.76 -9.86 2.80
C SER A 128 4.89 -10.49 1.42
N HIS A 129 4.23 -11.63 1.24
CA HIS A 129 4.13 -12.31 -0.04
C HIS A 129 2.67 -12.68 -0.32
N GLU A 130 2.28 -12.54 -1.57
CA GLU A 130 0.98 -12.94 -2.09
C GLU A 130 1.14 -14.15 -3.02
N PHE A 131 0.17 -15.06 -2.99
CA PHE A 131 0.06 -16.12 -3.97
C PHE A 131 -0.96 -15.71 -5.03
N MET A 132 -0.49 -15.43 -6.24
CA MET A 132 -1.29 -14.89 -7.33
C MET A 132 -1.51 -15.92 -8.44
N ILE A 133 -2.69 -15.93 -9.05
CA ILE A 133 -2.96 -16.67 -10.29
C ILE A 133 -2.98 -15.67 -11.43
N ILE A 134 -2.18 -15.90 -12.46
CA ILE A 134 -2.11 -14.99 -13.61
C ILE A 134 -3.35 -15.16 -14.48
N THR A 135 -4.12 -14.10 -14.62
CA THR A 135 -5.31 -14.06 -15.47
C THR A 135 -5.58 -12.62 -15.93
N GLU A 136 -6.07 -12.46 -17.15
CA GLU A 136 -6.49 -11.16 -17.69
C GLU A 136 -7.61 -10.49 -16.88
N SER A 137 -8.34 -11.27 -16.09
CA SER A 137 -9.43 -10.79 -15.22
C SER A 137 -9.00 -10.44 -13.80
N GLY A 138 -7.68 -10.52 -13.51
CA GLY A 138 -7.12 -10.20 -12.20
C GLY A 138 -7.26 -8.71 -11.88
N GLU A 139 -7.44 -8.39 -10.60
CA GLU A 139 -7.57 -7.01 -10.14
C GLU A 139 -6.23 -6.38 -9.74
N ASP A 140 -5.23 -7.21 -9.44
CA ASP A 140 -3.88 -6.81 -9.07
C ASP A 140 -2.97 -6.80 -10.29
N GLU A 141 -2.12 -5.76 -10.37
CA GLU A 141 -1.04 -5.68 -11.34
C GLU A 141 0.26 -6.19 -10.70
N ILE A 142 0.88 -7.15 -11.36
CA ILE A 142 2.17 -7.70 -10.92
C ILE A 142 3.25 -7.41 -11.96
N ILE A 143 4.46 -7.17 -11.47
CA ILE A 143 5.67 -7.09 -12.27
C ILE A 143 6.45 -8.37 -11.99
N TYR A 144 6.73 -9.16 -13.03
CA TYR A 144 7.56 -10.35 -12.90
C TYR A 144 8.62 -10.40 -14.01
N CYS A 145 9.77 -10.98 -13.67
CA CYS A 145 10.89 -11.13 -14.58
C CYS A 145 11.16 -12.61 -14.84
N ASP A 146 10.91 -13.04 -16.08
CA ASP A 146 11.13 -14.41 -16.53
C ASP A 146 12.59 -14.87 -16.37
N ASN A 147 13.55 -13.93 -16.43
CA ASN A 147 14.97 -14.25 -16.40
C ASN A 147 15.56 -14.35 -14.98
N CYS A 148 15.07 -13.56 -14.02
CA CYS A 148 15.64 -13.51 -12.67
C CYS A 148 14.69 -13.96 -11.55
N ARG A 149 13.46 -14.37 -11.89
CA ARG A 149 12.42 -14.83 -10.94
C ARG A 149 11.96 -13.76 -9.94
N TYR A 150 12.32 -12.49 -10.15
CA TYR A 150 11.71 -11.39 -9.42
C TYR A 150 10.23 -11.34 -9.74
N ALA A 151 9.38 -11.23 -8.72
CA ALA A 151 7.95 -11.02 -8.89
C ALA A 151 7.41 -10.22 -7.72
N ALA A 152 6.69 -9.13 -8.00
CA ALA A 152 6.13 -8.26 -6.98
C ALA A 152 4.82 -7.62 -7.47
N ASN A 153 3.90 -7.35 -6.54
CA ASN A 153 2.78 -6.45 -6.77
C ASN A 153 3.33 -5.05 -7.12
N VAL A 154 2.71 -4.32 -8.06
CA VAL A 154 3.17 -2.97 -8.47
C VAL A 154 3.36 -2.01 -7.30
N ASP A 155 2.57 -2.18 -6.23
CA ASP A 155 2.63 -1.41 -4.99
C ASP A 155 3.87 -1.69 -4.15
N LYS A 156 4.51 -2.84 -4.35
CA LYS A 156 5.79 -3.21 -3.72
C LYS A 156 6.97 -3.14 -4.69
N ALA A 157 6.73 -3.32 -5.98
CA ALA A 157 7.77 -3.56 -6.97
C ALA A 157 8.84 -2.45 -7.00
N GLU A 158 10.11 -2.85 -7.06
CA GLU A 158 11.24 -1.94 -7.18
C GLU A 158 11.81 -1.97 -8.59
N SER A 159 12.31 -0.83 -9.04
CA SER A 159 12.95 -0.72 -10.35
C SER A 159 14.24 0.09 -10.26
N ILE A 160 15.18 -0.26 -11.11
CA ILE A 160 16.42 0.50 -11.29
C ILE A 160 16.08 1.66 -12.21
N LYS A 161 16.15 2.89 -11.70
CA LYS A 161 15.99 4.09 -12.53
C LYS A 161 17.12 4.14 -13.56
N GLY A 162 16.75 4.34 -14.83
CA GLY A 162 17.74 4.58 -15.89
C GLY A 162 18.64 5.76 -15.52
N LYS A 163 19.95 5.59 -15.70
CA LYS A 163 20.91 6.69 -15.49
C LYS A 163 20.62 7.79 -16.49
N ILE A 164 20.50 9.01 -15.98
CA ILE A 164 20.58 10.22 -16.80
C ILE A 164 22.03 10.65 -16.72
N GLU A 165 22.66 10.83 -17.87
CA GLU A 165 24.03 11.33 -17.92
C GLU A 165 24.07 12.73 -17.28
N PRO A 166 24.99 12.99 -16.36
CA PRO A 166 25.07 14.29 -15.71
C PRO A 166 25.41 15.37 -16.76
N GLU A 167 24.58 16.40 -16.82
CA GLU A 167 24.80 17.59 -17.63
C GLU A 167 25.42 18.71 -16.77
N GLU A 168 26.13 19.64 -17.40
CA GLU A 168 26.62 20.85 -16.75
C GLU A 168 25.43 21.69 -16.25
N PRO A 169 25.34 22.02 -14.94
CA PRO A 169 24.25 22.83 -14.42
C PRO A 169 24.20 24.21 -15.08
N LEU A 170 23.08 24.52 -15.73
CA LEU A 170 22.82 25.86 -16.27
C LEU A 170 22.28 26.80 -15.19
N PRO A 171 22.45 28.12 -15.34
CA PRO A 171 21.77 29.10 -14.49
C PRO A 171 20.25 28.92 -14.53
N LEU A 172 19.59 29.15 -13.39
CA LEU A 172 18.13 29.11 -13.30
C LEU A 172 17.53 30.28 -14.10
N GLU A 173 16.59 29.98 -15.00
CA GLU A 173 15.85 30.95 -15.81
C GLU A 173 14.35 30.71 -15.69
N GLU A 174 13.57 31.78 -15.51
CA GLU A 174 12.11 31.72 -15.56
C GLU A 174 11.63 31.90 -17.00
N VAL A 175 10.84 30.94 -17.49
CA VAL A 175 10.25 30.97 -18.83
C VAL A 175 8.73 31.08 -18.70
N ALA A 176 8.13 32.03 -19.41
CA ALA A 176 6.67 32.15 -19.44
C ALA A 176 6.03 30.99 -20.22
N THR A 177 5.17 30.21 -19.57
CA THR A 177 4.48 29.04 -20.14
C THR A 177 2.95 29.21 -20.14
N PRO A 178 2.39 30.21 -20.85
CA PRO A 178 0.96 30.50 -20.83
C PRO A 178 0.13 29.34 -21.41
N GLY A 179 -0.82 28.81 -20.64
CA GLY A 179 -1.69 27.71 -21.06
C GLY A 179 -1.03 26.33 -21.12
N VAL A 180 0.19 26.21 -20.59
CA VAL A 180 0.98 24.97 -20.54
C VAL A 180 1.04 24.52 -19.08
N GLY A 181 0.41 23.39 -18.76
CA GLY A 181 0.27 22.89 -17.38
C GLY A 181 0.51 21.40 -17.18
N THR A 182 0.47 20.58 -18.24
CA THR A 182 0.81 19.15 -18.14
C THR A 182 2.28 18.91 -18.51
N ILE A 183 2.83 17.79 -18.06
CA ILE A 183 4.21 17.39 -18.41
C ILE A 183 4.39 17.27 -19.92
N GLU A 184 3.39 16.73 -20.63
CA GLU A 184 3.37 16.65 -22.09
C GLU A 184 3.56 18.04 -22.70
N GLN A 185 2.75 19.01 -22.26
CA GLN A 185 2.80 20.36 -22.80
C GLN A 185 4.12 21.06 -22.49
N VAL A 186 4.66 20.89 -21.27
CA VAL A 186 5.94 21.48 -20.86
C VAL A 186 7.10 20.88 -21.66
N SER A 187 7.11 19.55 -21.80
CA SER A 187 8.11 18.81 -22.58
C SER A 187 8.13 19.26 -24.04
N ASP A 188 6.96 19.38 -24.66
CA ASP A 188 6.82 19.82 -26.05
C ASP A 188 7.20 21.30 -26.23
N PHE A 189 6.79 22.17 -25.30
CA PHE A 189 7.05 23.61 -25.35
C PHE A 189 8.55 23.93 -25.20
N LEU A 190 9.21 23.31 -24.22
CA LEU A 190 10.64 23.51 -23.96
C LEU A 190 11.54 22.63 -24.84
N LYS A 191 10.95 21.69 -25.60
CA LYS A 191 11.66 20.72 -26.46
C LYS A 191 12.66 19.87 -25.68
N VAL A 192 12.27 19.45 -24.48
CA VAL A 192 13.06 18.57 -23.62
C VAL A 192 12.33 17.24 -23.41
N PRO A 193 13.03 16.13 -23.19
CA PRO A 193 12.39 14.87 -22.83
C PRO A 193 11.59 14.99 -21.52
N LYS A 194 10.49 14.24 -21.38
CA LYS A 194 9.72 14.18 -20.11
C LYS A 194 10.58 13.80 -18.91
N SER A 195 11.62 12.98 -19.10
CA SER A 195 12.59 12.62 -18.07
C SER A 195 13.41 13.80 -17.53
N HIS A 196 13.44 14.94 -18.23
CA HIS A 196 14.11 16.18 -17.82
C HIS A 196 13.12 17.17 -17.18
N THR A 197 11.88 16.76 -16.98
CA THR A 197 10.85 17.55 -16.30
C THR A 197 10.54 16.96 -14.93
N LEU A 198 10.01 17.78 -14.02
CA LEU A 198 9.53 17.36 -12.71
C LEU A 198 8.04 17.67 -12.60
N LYS A 199 7.26 16.67 -12.18
CA LYS A 199 5.84 16.78 -11.86
C LYS A 199 5.69 17.13 -10.38
N ALA A 200 4.85 18.12 -10.09
CA ALA A 200 4.38 18.43 -8.75
C ALA A 200 3.01 17.81 -8.53
N VAL A 201 2.88 16.96 -7.51
CA VAL A 201 1.61 16.32 -7.12
C VAL A 201 1.34 16.64 -5.64
N PHE A 202 0.09 16.97 -5.33
CA PHE A 202 -0.28 17.44 -4.00
C PHE A 202 -1.15 16.42 -3.30
N TYR A 203 -0.78 16.07 -2.07
CA TYR A 203 -1.49 15.12 -1.25
C TYR A 203 -1.83 15.72 0.10
N ILE A 204 -2.94 15.28 0.70
CA ILE A 204 -3.23 15.45 2.11
C ILE A 204 -2.90 14.14 2.82
N ALA A 205 -1.90 14.19 3.71
CA ALA A 205 -1.48 13.09 4.56
C ALA A 205 -1.84 13.42 6.02
N ASP A 206 -2.72 12.63 6.64
CA ASP A 206 -3.22 12.86 8.00
C ASP A 206 -3.63 14.33 8.26
N GLY A 207 -4.36 14.92 7.31
CA GLY A 207 -4.85 16.31 7.38
C GLY A 207 -3.83 17.39 7.05
N LYS A 208 -2.59 17.04 6.66
CA LYS A 208 -1.54 18.00 6.29
C LYS A 208 -1.19 17.92 4.82
N LEU A 209 -1.00 19.07 4.19
CA LEU A 209 -0.56 19.15 2.81
C LEU A 209 0.89 18.67 2.65
N VAL A 210 1.11 17.85 1.64
CA VAL A 210 2.40 17.30 1.22
C VAL A 210 2.61 17.61 -0.26
N PHE A 211 3.76 18.17 -0.57
CA PHE A 211 4.21 18.46 -1.92
C PHE A 211 5.10 17.31 -2.39
N VAL A 212 4.67 16.57 -3.40
CA VAL A 212 5.44 15.46 -3.97
C VAL A 212 6.01 15.90 -5.31
N VAL A 213 7.33 15.79 -5.46
CA VAL A 213 8.06 16.02 -6.69
C VAL A 213 8.45 14.66 -7.26
N ILE A 214 8.17 14.42 -8.54
CA ILE A 214 8.58 13.19 -9.20
C ILE A 214 8.98 13.47 -10.65
N ARG A 215 9.84 12.65 -11.25
CA ARG A 215 10.25 12.81 -12.65
C ARG A 215 9.01 12.73 -13.56
N GLY A 216 8.92 13.60 -14.56
CA GLY A 216 7.67 13.81 -15.31
C GLY A 216 7.19 12.62 -16.15
N ASP A 217 8.05 11.65 -16.41
CA ASP A 217 7.76 10.41 -17.14
C ASP A 217 7.34 9.24 -16.24
N ILE A 218 7.21 9.46 -14.92
CA ILE A 218 6.78 8.44 -13.96
C ILE A 218 5.67 8.98 -13.05
N GLU A 219 4.92 8.06 -12.45
CA GLU A 219 3.79 8.38 -11.57
C GLU A 219 4.11 8.10 -10.09
N VAL A 220 3.45 8.85 -9.21
CA VAL A 220 3.50 8.59 -7.78
C VAL A 220 2.72 7.31 -7.50
N ASN A 221 3.37 6.32 -6.90
CA ASN A 221 2.67 5.19 -6.29
C ASN A 221 2.22 5.60 -4.88
N GLU A 222 0.90 5.66 -4.67
CA GLU A 222 0.31 6.14 -3.41
C GLU A 222 0.59 5.21 -2.23
N VAL A 223 0.72 3.90 -2.44
CA VAL A 223 1.08 2.94 -1.39
C VAL A 223 2.51 3.19 -0.91
N LYS A 224 3.47 3.35 -1.83
CA LYS A 224 4.86 3.68 -1.51
C LYS A 224 4.97 5.04 -0.83
N LEU A 225 4.21 6.04 -1.29
CA LEU A 225 4.18 7.36 -0.67
C LEU A 225 3.62 7.29 0.76
N LYS A 226 2.50 6.58 0.96
CA LYS A 226 1.90 6.37 2.28
C LYS A 226 2.89 5.72 3.25
N ASN A 227 3.57 4.67 2.79
CA ASN A 227 4.59 3.96 3.56
C ASN A 227 5.79 4.86 3.90
N ALA A 228 6.30 5.63 2.93
CA ALA A 228 7.40 6.57 3.15
C ALA A 228 7.04 7.70 4.12
N LEU A 229 5.77 8.13 4.13
CA LEU A 229 5.26 9.14 5.04
C LEU A 229 4.90 8.59 6.42
N GLY A 230 4.63 7.28 6.53
CA GLY A 230 4.11 6.64 7.73
C GLY A 230 2.73 7.15 8.13
N CYS A 231 1.92 7.59 7.15
CA CYS A 231 0.61 8.19 7.41
C CYS A 231 -0.54 7.16 7.35
N VAL A 232 -1.63 7.45 8.06
CA VAL A 232 -2.81 6.56 8.09
C VAL A 232 -3.74 6.86 6.91
N GLU A 233 -4.00 8.14 6.67
CA GLU A 233 -4.80 8.63 5.57
C GLU A 233 -3.91 9.34 4.55
N LEU A 234 -4.11 9.01 3.27
CA LEU A 234 -3.49 9.68 2.15
C LEU A 234 -4.55 9.87 1.07
N ARG A 235 -4.69 11.08 0.55
CA ARG A 235 -5.54 11.39 -0.60
C ARG A 235 -4.93 12.52 -1.41
N LEU A 236 -5.32 12.63 -2.68
CA LEU A 236 -5.03 13.83 -3.46
C LEU A 236 -5.63 15.06 -2.77
N ALA A 237 -4.87 16.16 -2.81
CA ALA A 237 -5.37 17.45 -2.39
C ALA A 237 -6.38 17.98 -3.42
N THR A 238 -7.44 18.62 -2.92
CA THR A 238 -8.40 19.30 -3.78
C THR A 238 -7.81 20.61 -4.30
N GLU A 239 -8.33 21.10 -5.42
CA GLU A 239 -7.88 22.38 -5.99
C GLU A 239 -7.98 23.54 -4.99
N ALA A 240 -9.05 23.58 -4.19
CA ALA A 240 -9.23 24.60 -3.15
C ALA A 240 -8.13 24.57 -2.08
N GLU A 241 -7.74 23.38 -1.61
CA GLU A 241 -6.66 23.21 -0.62
C GLU A 241 -5.29 23.63 -1.19
N VAL A 242 -5.06 23.36 -2.48
CA VAL A 242 -3.83 23.75 -3.18
C VAL A 242 -3.77 25.29 -3.34
N ILE A 243 -4.88 25.92 -3.71
CA ILE A 243 -4.98 27.39 -3.82
C ILE A 243 -4.80 28.07 -2.45
N GLU A 244 -5.42 27.53 -1.39
CA GLU A 244 -5.29 28.05 -0.02
C GLU A 244 -3.83 28.03 0.47
N ALA A 245 -3.06 27.02 0.04
CA ALA A 245 -1.63 26.94 0.29
C ALA A 245 -0.77 27.89 -0.58
N GLY A 246 -1.39 28.70 -1.43
CA GLY A 246 -0.70 29.63 -2.34
C GLY A 246 -0.04 28.94 -3.53
N ILE A 247 -0.46 27.71 -3.86
CA ILE A 247 0.10 26.93 -4.96
C ILE A 247 -0.85 27.00 -6.16
N VAL A 248 -0.28 27.19 -7.35
CA VAL A 248 -1.02 27.15 -8.61
C VAL A 248 -0.71 25.85 -9.33
N ALA A 249 -1.68 24.94 -9.39
CA ALA A 249 -1.53 23.69 -10.11
C ALA A 249 -1.19 23.95 -11.60
N GLY A 250 -0.28 23.14 -12.17
CA GLY A 250 0.24 23.34 -13.53
C GLY A 250 1.38 24.36 -13.65
N SER A 251 1.64 25.17 -12.63
CA SER A 251 2.80 26.08 -12.58
C SER A 251 3.51 26.06 -11.23
N ALA A 252 3.33 24.97 -10.49
CA ALA A 252 3.89 24.80 -9.16
C ALA A 252 5.34 24.32 -9.22
N SER A 253 6.16 24.87 -8.32
CA SER A 253 7.55 24.47 -8.11
C SER A 253 7.80 24.22 -6.64
N ALA A 254 8.70 23.27 -6.33
CA ALA A 254 9.20 23.09 -4.97
C ALA A 254 10.16 24.21 -4.54
N ILE A 255 10.69 24.97 -5.50
CA ILE A 255 11.59 26.10 -5.24
C ILE A 255 10.78 27.21 -4.54
N GLY A 256 11.26 27.67 -3.38
CA GLY A 256 10.66 28.77 -2.64
C GLY A 256 9.47 28.39 -1.75
N ILE A 257 8.98 27.15 -1.81
CA ILE A 257 7.93 26.65 -0.91
C ILE A 257 8.49 26.54 0.52
N LYS A 258 7.76 27.09 1.50
CA LYS A 258 8.09 27.00 2.93
C LYS A 258 6.89 26.48 3.71
N GLY A 259 7.16 25.77 4.81
CA GLY A 259 6.13 25.30 5.73
C GLY A 259 5.31 24.09 5.24
N ILE A 260 5.61 23.55 4.06
CA ILE A 260 4.99 22.35 3.49
C ILE A 260 6.05 21.26 3.39
N LYS A 261 5.69 20.02 3.75
CA LYS A 261 6.60 18.88 3.62
C LYS A 261 6.79 18.56 2.14
N ILE A 262 8.03 18.53 1.69
CA ILE A 262 8.39 18.16 0.31
C ILE A 262 8.98 16.74 0.31
N ILE A 263 8.48 15.90 -0.60
CA ILE A 263 9.01 14.56 -0.90
C ILE A 263 9.49 14.55 -2.35
N ALA A 264 10.68 14.01 -2.62
CA ALA A 264 11.28 13.93 -3.96
C ALA A 264 12.01 12.60 -4.14
#